data_AF-A0A8X6Z090-F1
#
_entry.id   AF-A0A8X6Z090-F1
#
_cell.length_a   1.000
_cell.length_b   1.000
_cell.length_c   1.000
_cell.angle_alpha   90.00
_cell.angle_beta   90.00
_cell.angle_gamma   90.00
#
_symmetry.space_group_name_H-M   'P 1'
#
loop_
_entity.id
_entity.type
_entity.pdbx_description
1 polymer ?
#
loop_
_entity_poly.entity_id
_entity_poly.type
_entity_poly.pdbx_seq_one_letter_code
_entity_poly.pdbx_strand_id
1 'polypeptide(L)' 'MAEETASRLKQIIAEQLSLKPEELKSGATFDELGADSLDRVEIIMKIEEAFDLELDDDKAEKITTINELIEYVDSLKEKK' A
#
# COMPACT_ATOMS: atom_id res chain seq x y z
N MET A 1 3.70 13.64 -8.54
CA MET A 1 3.74 13.30 -7.10
C MET A 1 3.20 11.89 -6.88
N ALA A 2 2.02 11.55 -7.41
CA ALA A 2 1.46 10.19 -7.40
C ALA A 2 2.40 9.05 -7.86
N GLU A 3 3.25 9.30 -8.88
CA GLU A 3 4.13 8.25 -9.44
C GLU A 3 5.24 7.80 -8.47
N GLU A 4 5.73 8.68 -7.60
CA GLU A 4 6.70 8.34 -6.55
C GLU A 4 6.05 7.55 -5.42
N THR A 5 4.85 7.97 -4.99
CA THR A 5 4.05 7.28 -3.97
C THR A 5 3.75 5.85 -4.42
N ALA A 6 3.27 5.68 -5.66
CA ALA A 6 3.00 4.38 -6.27
C ALA A 6 4.22 3.46 -6.31
N SER A 7 5.37 3.99 -6.77
CA SER A 7 6.59 3.20 -6.91
C SER A 7 7.11 2.71 -5.56
N ARG A 8 7.12 3.59 -4.56
CA ARG A 8 7.57 3.26 -3.20
C ARG A 8 6.64 2.24 -2.52
N LEU A 9 5.32 2.42 -2.65
CA LEU A 9 4.31 1.48 -2.14
C LEU A 9 4.48 0.09 -2.74
N LYS A 10 4.54 0.02 -4.07
CA LYS A 10 4.75 -1.25 -4.77
C LYS A 10 6.03 -1.93 -4.33
N GLN A 11 7.09 -1.18 -4.05
CA GLN A 11 8.35 -1.74 -3.58
C GLN A 11 8.21 -2.37 -2.19
N ILE A 12 7.59 -1.67 -1.24
CA ILE A 12 7.34 -2.17 0.12
C ILE A 12 6.49 -3.45 0.08
N ILE A 13 5.44 -3.44 -0.74
CA ILE A 13 4.52 -4.58 -0.88
C ILE A 13 5.23 -5.76 -1.57
N ALA A 14 6.04 -5.50 -2.60
CA ALA A 14 6.84 -6.52 -3.27
C ALA A 14 7.82 -7.20 -2.30
N GLU A 15 8.53 -6.40 -1.50
CA GLU A 15 9.48 -6.93 -0.52
C GLU A 15 8.78 -7.71 0.59
N GLN A 16 7.63 -7.24 1.08
CA GLN A 16 6.89 -7.91 2.15
C GLN A 16 6.30 -9.25 1.68
N LEU A 17 5.66 -9.27 0.51
CA LEU A 17 5.05 -10.47 -0.05
C LEU A 17 6.06 -11.35 -0.78
N SER A 18 7.33 -10.96 -0.81
CA SER A 18 8.39 -11.62 -1.57
C SER A 18 8.02 -11.84 -3.05
N LEU A 19 7.27 -10.89 -3.61
CA LEU A 19 6.81 -10.84 -5.00
C LEU A 19 7.67 -9.91 -5.84
N LYS A 20 7.52 -9.98 -7.16
CA LYS A 20 8.16 -9.01 -8.05
C LYS A 20 7.28 -7.77 -8.24
N PRO A 21 7.87 -6.57 -8.42
CA PRO A 21 7.13 -5.36 -8.79
C PRO A 21 6.30 -5.53 -10.07
N GLU A 22 6.73 -6.45 -10.94
CA GLU A 22 6.10 -6.80 -12.20
C GLU A 22 4.78 -7.58 -12.01
N GLU A 23 4.66 -8.33 -10.91
CA GLU A 23 3.46 -9.07 -10.55
C GLU A 23 2.42 -8.20 -9.83
N LEU A 24 2.89 -7.07 -9.26
CA LEU A 24 2.07 -6.05 -8.62
C LEU A 24 1.33 -5.18 -9.65
N LYS A 25 0.23 -5.73 -10.15
CA LYS A 25 -0.74 -4.98 -10.95
C LYS A 25 -1.46 -4.00 -10.05
N SER A 26 -1.64 -2.76 -10.52
CA SER A 26 -2.34 -1.72 -9.75
C SER A 26 -3.77 -2.13 -9.38
N GLY A 27 -4.43 -2.94 -10.22
CA GLY A 27 -5.77 -3.47 -9.94
C GLY A 27 -5.81 -4.82 -9.23
N ALA A 28 -4.66 -5.41 -8.87
CA ALA A 28 -4.65 -6.63 -8.07
C ALA A 28 -5.08 -6.31 -6.64
N THR A 29 -5.84 -7.23 -6.05
CA THR A 29 -6.19 -7.16 -4.64
C THR A 29 -5.09 -7.71 -3.76
N PHE A 30 -5.01 -7.24 -2.51
CA PHE A 30 -4.10 -7.80 -1.50
C PHE A 30 -4.31 -9.31 -1.35
N ASP A 31 -5.56 -9.77 -1.41
CA ASP A 31 -5.93 -11.18 -1.33
C ASP A 31 -5.39 -12.00 -2.51
N GLU A 32 -5.50 -11.49 -3.75
CA GLU A 32 -4.94 -12.14 -4.95
C GLU A 32 -3.41 -12.22 -4.95
N LEU A 33 -2.76 -11.28 -4.27
CA LEU A 33 -1.31 -11.26 -4.09
C LEU A 33 -0.86 -12.17 -2.94
N GLY A 34 -1.79 -12.84 -2.26
CA GLY A 34 -1.47 -13.70 -1.12
C GLY A 34 -1.09 -12.93 0.13
N ALA A 35 -1.53 -11.66 0.26
CA ALA A 35 -1.36 -10.89 1.49
C ALA A 35 -2.49 -11.24 2.47
N ASP A 36 -2.12 -11.90 3.56
CA ASP A 36 -3.05 -12.20 4.64
C ASP A 36 -3.31 -10.95 5.50
N SER A 37 -4.27 -11.06 6.43
CA SER A 37 -4.60 -9.98 7.37
C SER A 37 -3.37 -9.43 8.13
N LEU A 38 -2.41 -10.28 8.48
CA LEU A 38 -1.15 -9.87 9.12
C LEU A 38 -0.24 -9.11 8.15
N ASP A 39 -0.08 -9.59 6.91
CA ASP A 39 0.74 -8.91 5.91
C ASP A 39 0.20 -7.51 5.62
N ARG A 40 -1.13 -7.36 5.54
CA ARG A 40 -1.77 -6.05 5.33
C ARG A 40 -1.42 -5.08 6.46
N VAL A 41 -1.51 -5.50 7.71
CA VAL A 41 -1.16 -4.66 8.87
C VAL A 41 0.31 -4.25 8.83
N GLU A 42 1.21 -5.19 8.51
CA GLU A 42 2.66 -4.92 8.46
C GLU A 42 3.04 -4.00 7.28
N ILE A 43 2.38 -4.17 6.13
CA ILE A 43 2.49 -3.28 4.97
C ILE A 43 2.06 -1.86 5.34
N ILE A 44 0.87 -1.71 5.93
CA ILE A 44 0.32 -0.40 6.34
C ILE A 44 1.30 0.29 7.29
N MET A 45 1.75 -0.40 8.34
CA MET A 45 2.70 0.15 9.32
C MET A 45 4.01 0.61 8.66
N LYS A 46 4.58 -0.20 7.74
CA LYS A 46 5.78 0.20 6.98
C LYS A 46 5.55 1.43 6.11
N ILE A 47 4.36 1.60 5.56
CA ILE A 47 4.01 2.77 4.75
C ILE A 47 3.89 4.01 5.63
N GLU A 48 3.21 3.91 6.76
CA GLU A 48 3.11 4.98 7.76
C GLU A 48 4.49 5.48 8.17
N GLU A 49 5.42 4.57 8.52
CA GLU A 49 6.79 4.93 8.87
C GLU A 49 7.58 5.49 7.67
N ALA A 50 7.46 4.88 6.48
CA ALA A 50 8.24 5.28 5.31
C ALA A 50 7.86 6.66 4.76
N PHE A 51 6.62 7.08 4.96
CA PHE A 51 6.09 8.35 4.48
C PHE A 51 5.75 9.34 5.60
N ASP A 52 5.98 8.96 6.86
CA ASP A 52 5.66 9.75 8.05
C ASP A 52 4.18 10.19 8.05
N LEU A 53 3.26 9.25 7.87
CA LEU A 53 1.83 9.51 7.79
C LEU A 53 1.02 8.55 8.66
N GLU A 54 -0.18 8.97 9.07
CA GLU A 54 -1.14 8.14 9.80
C GLU A 54 -2.24 7.70 8.83
N LEU A 55 -2.35 6.40 8.63
CA LEU A 55 -3.42 5.74 7.90
C LEU A 55 -4.51 5.37 8.91
N ASP A 56 -5.75 5.71 8.57
CA ASP A 56 -6.89 5.36 9.41
C ASP A 56 -7.22 3.87 9.22
N ASP A 57 -7.08 3.04 10.26
CA ASP A 57 -7.32 1.59 10.20
C ASP A 57 -8.67 1.25 9.54
N ASP A 58 -9.75 1.94 9.92
CA ASP A 58 -11.09 1.75 9.35
C ASP A 58 -11.16 2.03 7.83
N LYS A 59 -10.28 2.91 7.31
CA LYS A 59 -10.16 3.15 5.87
C LYS A 59 -9.20 2.17 5.23
N ALA A 60 -8.09 1.87 5.88
CA ALA A 60 -7.09 0.94 5.38
C ALA A 60 -7.65 -0.49 5.26
N GLU A 61 -8.52 -0.91 6.18
CA GLU A 61 -9.26 -2.19 6.08
C GLU A 61 -10.26 -2.23 4.91
N LYS A 62 -10.77 -1.07 4.48
CA LYS A 62 -11.68 -0.99 3.31
C LYS A 62 -10.92 -1.01 1.99
N ILE A 63 -9.61 -0.77 2.01
CA ILE A 63 -8.78 -0.76 0.82
C ILE A 63 -8.52 -2.21 0.42
N THR A 64 -8.99 -2.57 -0.78
CA THR A 64 -8.87 -3.93 -1.28
C THR A 64 -7.79 -4.06 -2.35
N THR A 65 -7.51 -2.98 -3.08
CA THR A 65 -6.56 -2.95 -4.20
C THR A 65 -5.35 -2.09 -3.91
N ILE A 66 -4.24 -2.40 -4.61
CA ILE A 66 -3.01 -1.61 -4.55
C ILE A 66 -3.27 -0.15 -4.98
N ASN A 67 -4.08 0.05 -6.02
CA ASN A 67 -4.37 1.40 -6.52
C ASN A 67 -5.12 2.25 -5.50
N GLU A 68 -6.12 1.69 -4.81
CA GLU A 68 -6.83 2.40 -3.74
C GLU A 68 -5.89 2.80 -2.60
N LEU A 69 -4.94 1.95 -2.23
CA LEU A 69 -3.92 2.28 -1.23
C LEU A 69 -3.06 3.46 -1.67
N ILE A 70 -2.61 3.45 -2.93
CA ILE A 70 -1.80 4.52 -3.51
C ILE A 70 -2.57 5.85 -3.49
N GLU A 71 -3.81 5.86 -3.98
CA GLU A 71 -4.62 7.06 -4.02
C GLU A 71 -4.94 7.60 -2.63
N TYR A 72 -5.14 6.71 -1.66
CA TYR A 72 -5.38 7.08 -0.27
C TYR A 72 -4.14 7.72 0.36
N VAL A 73 -2.97 7.10 0.22
CA VAL A 73 -1.69 7.61 0.72
C VAL A 73 -1.34 8.94 0.07
N ASP A 74 -1.53 9.07 -1.25
CA ASP A 74 -1.24 10.32 -1.98
C ASP A 74 -2.17 11.45 -1.52
N SER A 75 -3.47 11.15 -1.33
CA SER A 75 -4.43 12.11 -0.76
C SER A 75 -4.08 12.57 0.65
N LEU A 76 -3.47 11.70 1.47
CA LEU A 76 -3.00 12.07 2.80
C LEU A 76 -1.75 12.96 2.73
N LYS A 77 -0.81 12.64 1.83
CA LYS A 77 0.39 13.48 1.58
C LYS A 77 0.03 14.88 1.12
N GLU A 78 -0.98 15.06 0.25
CA GLU A 78 -1.40 16.39 -0.20
C GLU A 78 -2.10 17.22 0.87
N LYS A 79 -2.59 16.59 1.94
CA LYS A 79 -3.24 17.29 3.07
C LYS A 79 -2.28 17.71 4.18
N LYS A 80 -1.00 17.32 4.10
CA LYS A 80 0.05 17.67 5.06
C LYS A 80 0.83 18.89 4.57
#